data_AF-K3YUP8-F1
#
_entry.id   AF-K3YUP8-F1
#
_cell.length_a   1.000
_cell.length_b   1.000
_cell.length_c   1.000
_cell.angle_alpha   90.00
_cell.angle_beta   90.00
_cell.angle_gamma   90.00
#
_symmetry.space_group_name_H-M   'P 1'
#
loop_
_entity.id
_entity.type
_entity.pdbx_description
1 polymer ?
#
loop_
_entity_poly.entity_id
_entity_poly.type
_entity_poly.pdbx_seq_one_letter_code
_entity_poly.pdbx_strand_id
1 'polypeptide(L)'
;MAAPPLGLARRFAGVFTSPAVAHSGSRPRSLRPGLGLLPSKRWSGVVRMGAVVGGGQEGEDEELRQTKEQAAARRRWETLIREQKIKTLTPREAGYTYKLTDKALLDVRPSNERQKAWVKGSTWIPVFDVDTSVDLGGLSKKVAGGVAAQHCHLINEIARNFVQQVEEKFSKDTDIILVCQKGLRSLAACEQLYNAGFENLFWVQGGLEAAEEEDFEREGSQPFKLAAIGGVSEFFGWTDQQRRQAAKEGLGYRLVFTGRLVGALVLLDALFLGAQRIGPLLQEMQSH
;
A
#
# COMPACT_ATOMS: atom_id res chain seq x y z
N MET A 1 -26.85 51.03 23.76
CA MET A 1 -26.93 50.63 25.18
C MET A 1 -26.58 49.16 25.23
N ALA A 2 -25.31 48.78 25.42
CA ALA A 2 -24.54 48.75 26.67
C ALA A 2 -24.34 47.28 27.12
N ALA A 3 -23.23 46.73 26.61
CA ALA A 3 -22.23 45.78 27.16
C ALA A 3 -22.40 45.01 28.51
N PRO A 4 -21.58 43.95 28.71
CA PRO A 4 -21.78 42.79 29.61
C PRO A 4 -20.93 42.85 30.90
N PRO A 5 -20.72 41.72 31.60
CA PRO A 5 -19.39 41.43 32.18
C PRO A 5 -18.88 40.00 31.86
N LEU A 6 -17.62 39.85 31.43
CA LEU A 6 -16.42 39.44 32.23
C LEU A 6 -16.60 38.02 32.83
N GLY A 7 -15.80 37.00 32.55
CA GLY A 7 -14.39 36.92 32.14
C GLY A 7 -13.66 36.02 33.15
N LEU A 8 -13.10 34.88 32.73
CA LEU A 8 -11.99 34.26 33.45
C LEU A 8 -11.21 33.29 32.53
N ALA A 9 -10.11 33.79 31.99
CA ALA A 9 -9.05 32.98 31.42
C ALA A 9 -8.23 32.35 32.56
N ARG A 10 -7.93 31.06 32.47
CA ARG A 10 -6.91 30.43 33.32
C ARG A 10 -5.88 29.72 32.43
N ARG A 11 -4.77 30.42 32.20
CA ARG A 11 -3.49 29.85 31.77
C ARG A 11 -3.00 28.89 32.86
N PHE A 12 -2.59 27.69 32.47
CA PHE A 12 -1.60 26.92 33.22
C PHE A 12 -0.45 26.59 32.28
N ALA A 13 0.67 27.25 32.54
CA ALA A 13 1.98 26.87 32.05
C ALA A 13 2.49 25.73 32.94
N GLY A 14 2.99 24.66 32.31
CA GLY A 14 3.54 23.50 32.98
C GLY A 14 4.71 22.96 32.16
N VAL A 15 5.89 23.47 32.48
CA VAL A 15 7.21 23.00 32.05
C VAL A 15 7.33 21.50 32.32
N PHE A 16 7.76 20.70 31.34
CA PHE A 16 8.36 19.41 31.62
C PHE A 16 9.58 19.18 30.72
N THR A 17 10.68 18.96 31.42
CA THR A 17 12.07 18.89 30.99
C THR A 17 12.43 17.49 30.49
N SER A 18 13.14 17.42 29.36
CA SER A 18 13.88 16.21 28.95
C SER A 18 15.08 15.95 29.86
N PRO A 19 15.44 14.68 30.13
CA PRO A 19 16.80 14.33 30.50
C PRO A 19 17.49 13.58 29.35
N ALA A 20 18.60 14.17 28.90
CA ALA A 20 19.65 13.49 28.15
C ALA A 20 20.39 12.52 29.08
N VAL A 21 20.63 11.28 28.63
CA VAL A 21 21.52 10.33 29.31
C VAL A 21 22.87 10.33 28.61
N ALA A 22 23.89 10.64 29.40
CA ALA A 22 25.27 10.81 29.01
C ALA A 22 26.03 9.49 28.85
N HIS A 23 27.01 9.54 27.95
CA HIS A 23 28.04 8.55 27.73
C HIS A 23 28.92 8.37 28.97
N SER A 24 29.25 7.12 29.29
CA SER A 24 30.32 6.75 30.21
C SER A 24 31.38 5.97 29.44
N GLY A 25 32.55 6.58 29.29
CA GLY A 25 33.75 5.94 28.78
C GLY A 25 34.70 5.63 29.94
N SER A 26 35.40 4.50 29.84
CA SER A 26 36.57 4.21 30.67
C SER A 26 37.55 3.33 29.89
N ARG A 27 38.68 3.93 29.48
CA ARG A 27 39.95 3.24 29.19
C ARG A 27 40.77 3.15 30.49
N PRO A 28 41.70 2.17 30.59
CA PRO A 28 43.13 2.53 30.63
C PRO A 28 44.00 1.64 29.70
N ARG A 29 44.94 2.21 28.93
CA ARG A 29 46.41 2.27 29.17
C ARG A 29 47.06 0.88 29.38
N SER A 30 47.59 0.26 28.32
CA SER A 30 48.97 0.37 27.78
C SER A 30 50.02 -0.44 28.56
N LEU A 31 50.56 -1.48 27.94
CA LEU A 31 51.94 -1.98 28.14
C LEU A 31 52.34 -2.91 26.98
N ARG A 32 53.34 -2.49 26.21
CA ARG A 32 54.25 -3.32 25.38
C ARG A 32 55.55 -3.49 26.18
N PRO A 33 56.36 -4.55 26.02
CA PRO A 33 57.16 -4.86 24.80
C PRO A 33 57.04 -6.36 24.42
N GLY A 34 57.39 -6.90 23.25
CA GLY A 34 58.41 -6.57 22.27
C GLY A 34 59.27 -7.84 22.09
N LEU A 35 59.20 -8.53 20.95
CA LEU A 35 60.26 -9.39 20.41
C LEU A 35 59.90 -9.77 18.97
N GLY A 36 60.79 -9.47 18.02
CA GLY A 36 60.58 -9.70 16.60
C GLY A 36 60.93 -11.11 16.13
N LEU A 37 60.48 -11.45 14.92
CA LEU A 37 61.09 -12.42 14.01
C LEU A 37 60.53 -12.23 12.58
N LEU A 38 61.37 -12.55 11.61
CA LEU A 38 61.41 -12.19 10.19
C LEU A 38 60.24 -12.70 9.28
N PRO A 39 60.11 -12.17 8.04
CA PRO A 39 58.98 -12.46 7.16
C PRO A 39 59.23 -13.71 6.29
N SER A 40 58.29 -14.66 6.30
CA SER A 40 58.24 -15.72 5.29
C SER A 40 57.19 -15.40 4.23
N LYS A 41 57.67 -15.22 3.00
CA LYS A 41 56.82 -15.12 1.80
C LYS A 41 56.09 -16.44 1.62
N ARG A 42 54.76 -16.43 1.72
CA ARG A 42 53.91 -17.55 1.29
C ARG A 42 53.09 -17.11 0.09
N TRP A 43 53.55 -17.51 -1.10
CA TRP A 43 52.71 -17.58 -2.28
C TRP A 43 51.55 -18.54 -1.98
N SER A 44 50.33 -18.06 -2.12
CA SER A 44 49.16 -18.93 -2.23
C SER A 44 48.31 -18.37 -3.34
N GLY A 45 48.41 -19.01 -4.51
CA GLY A 45 47.59 -18.71 -5.67
C GLY A 45 46.15 -19.02 -5.33
N VAL A 46 45.30 -17.99 -5.37
CA VAL A 46 43.85 -18.16 -5.40
C VAL A 46 43.47 -18.49 -6.83
N VAL A 47 43.18 -19.77 -7.08
CA VAL A 47 42.48 -20.21 -8.29
C VAL A 47 41.06 -19.66 -8.18
N ARG A 48 40.74 -18.65 -9.00
CA ARG A 48 39.36 -18.21 -9.23
C ARG A 48 38.66 -19.28 -10.06
N MET A 49 37.95 -20.18 -9.38
CA MET A 49 36.87 -20.94 -10.01
C MET A 49 35.67 -20.02 -10.11
N GLY A 50 35.47 -19.47 -11.31
CA GLY A 50 34.23 -18.80 -11.68
C GLY A 50 33.11 -19.82 -11.72
N ALA A 51 32.33 -19.90 -10.65
CA ALA A 51 30.98 -20.42 -10.72
C ALA A 51 30.09 -19.26 -11.20
N VAL A 52 29.78 -19.25 -12.50
CA VAL A 52 28.70 -18.45 -13.04
C VAL A 52 27.41 -19.03 -12.45
N VAL A 53 26.92 -18.39 -11.38
CA VAL A 53 25.55 -18.56 -10.89
C VAL A 53 24.71 -17.55 -11.67
N GLY A 54 24.51 -17.84 -12.95
CA GLY A 54 23.58 -17.10 -13.79
C GLY A 54 22.17 -17.62 -13.50
N GLY A 55 21.34 -16.84 -12.82
CA GLY A 55 19.91 -17.14 -12.69
C GLY A 55 19.18 -16.49 -11.50
N GLY A 56 19.88 -15.98 -10.48
CA GLY A 56 19.24 -15.36 -9.31
C GLY A 56 19.38 -13.84 -9.20
N GLN A 57 20.37 -13.26 -9.87
CA GLN A 57 20.78 -11.87 -9.61
C GLN A 57 19.88 -10.83 -10.31
N GLU A 58 19.27 -11.17 -11.45
CA GLU A 58 18.44 -10.25 -12.23
C GLU A 58 17.11 -9.92 -11.52
N GLY A 59 16.47 -10.91 -10.88
CA GLY A 59 15.23 -10.69 -10.13
C GLY A 59 15.44 -9.86 -8.87
N GLU A 60 16.51 -10.13 -8.12
CA GLU A 60 16.88 -9.36 -6.92
C GLU A 60 17.28 -7.91 -7.29
N ASP A 61 18.02 -7.73 -8.39
CA ASP A 61 18.39 -6.41 -8.90
C ASP A 61 17.18 -5.62 -9.44
N GLU A 62 16.19 -6.28 -10.04
CA GLU A 62 14.93 -5.68 -10.47
C GLU A 62 14.05 -5.25 -9.29
N GLU A 63 13.88 -6.09 -8.27
CA GLU A 63 13.15 -5.73 -7.06
C GLU A 63 13.81 -4.54 -6.34
N LEU A 64 15.15 -4.52 -6.28
CA LEU A 64 15.91 -3.39 -5.75
C LEU A 64 15.73 -2.12 -6.59
N ARG A 65 15.67 -2.23 -7.93
CA ARG A 65 15.38 -1.11 -8.82
C ARG A 65 13.97 -0.57 -8.59
N GLN A 66 12.96 -1.43 -8.53
CA GLN A 66 11.57 -1.04 -8.24
C GLN A 66 11.47 -0.38 -6.86
N THR A 67 12.15 -0.92 -5.85
CA THR A 67 12.15 -0.33 -4.50
C THR A 67 12.80 1.07 -4.51
N LYS A 68 13.90 1.25 -5.25
CA LYS A 68 14.55 2.56 -5.44
C LYS A 68 13.65 3.54 -6.19
N GLU A 69 12.97 3.09 -7.23
CA GLU A 69 12.03 3.90 -8.01
C GLU A 69 10.83 4.34 -7.17
N GLN A 70 10.26 3.43 -6.36
CA GLN A 70 9.19 3.75 -5.42
C GLN A 70 9.65 4.74 -4.35
N ALA A 71 10.86 4.56 -3.82
CA ALA A 71 11.44 5.51 -2.86
C ALA A 71 11.69 6.89 -3.50
N ALA A 72 12.15 6.92 -4.74
CA ALA A 72 12.31 8.16 -5.51
C ALA A 72 10.95 8.82 -5.76
N ALA A 73 9.91 8.05 -6.12
CA ALA A 73 8.55 8.55 -6.31
C ALA A 73 7.99 9.16 -5.02
N ARG A 74 8.16 8.48 -3.88
CA ARG A 74 7.74 9.03 -2.58
C ARG A 74 8.42 10.36 -2.26
N ARG A 75 9.72 10.48 -2.51
CA ARG A 75 10.46 11.75 -2.32
C ARG A 75 9.94 12.86 -3.24
N ARG A 76 9.57 12.52 -4.49
CA ARG A 76 8.96 13.48 -5.41
C ARG A 76 7.62 13.97 -4.88
N TRP A 77 6.75 13.06 -4.45
CA TRP A 77 5.44 13.42 -3.88
C TRP A 77 5.56 14.23 -2.60
N GLU A 78 6.47 13.86 -1.70
CA GLU A 78 6.77 14.63 -0.49
C GLU A 78 7.23 16.06 -0.83
N THR A 79 8.00 16.22 -1.91
CA THR A 79 8.41 17.54 -2.39
C THR A 79 7.21 18.36 -2.88
N LEU A 80 6.29 17.77 -3.65
CA LEU A 80 5.07 18.44 -4.11
C LEU A 80 4.15 18.87 -2.96
N ILE A 81 4.05 18.04 -1.92
CA ILE A 81 3.32 18.37 -0.70
C ILE A 81 4.01 19.51 0.06
N ARG A 82 5.34 19.44 0.20
CA ARG A 82 6.14 20.46 0.89
C ARG A 82 6.09 21.82 0.19
N GLU A 83 6.06 21.82 -1.14
CA GLU A 83 5.91 23.01 -1.98
C GLU A 83 4.46 23.53 -2.04
N GLN A 84 3.52 22.88 -1.34
CA GLN A 84 2.08 23.20 -1.35
C GLN A 84 1.43 23.17 -2.74
N LYS A 85 2.06 22.52 -3.72
CA LYS A 85 1.47 22.29 -5.05
C LYS A 85 0.28 21.33 -4.97
N ILE A 86 0.39 20.34 -4.09
CA ILE A 86 -0.71 19.46 -3.72
C ILE A 86 -1.15 19.83 -2.31
N LYS A 87 -2.39 20.30 -2.17
CA LYS A 87 -2.96 20.68 -0.88
C LYS A 87 -3.35 19.41 -0.13
N THR A 88 -2.87 19.25 1.10
CA THR A 88 -3.19 18.08 1.92
C THR A 88 -4.42 18.37 2.78
N LEU A 89 -5.38 17.46 2.79
CA LEU A 89 -6.56 17.50 3.64
C LEU A 89 -6.62 16.25 4.52
N THR A 90 -7.04 16.41 5.77
CA THR A 90 -7.46 15.26 6.56
C THR A 90 -8.80 14.72 6.04
N PRO A 91 -9.14 13.43 6.24
CA PRO A 91 -10.42 12.88 5.80
C PRO A 91 -11.63 13.68 6.31
N ARG A 92 -11.54 14.16 7.56
CA ARG A 92 -12.57 15.00 8.18
C ARG A 92 -12.71 16.36 7.49
N GLU A 93 -11.59 17.05 7.23
CA GLU A 93 -11.60 18.33 6.50
C GLU A 93 -12.09 18.14 5.06
N ALA A 94 -11.68 17.06 4.39
CA ALA A 94 -12.13 16.74 3.05
C ALA A 94 -13.64 16.46 3.00
N GLY A 95 -14.17 15.72 3.99
CA GLY A 95 -15.61 15.48 4.16
C GLY A 95 -16.40 16.77 4.36
N TYR A 96 -15.92 17.67 5.24
CA TYR A 96 -16.53 18.99 5.41
C TYR A 96 -16.45 19.84 4.13
N THR A 97 -15.29 19.86 3.49
CA THR A 97 -15.08 20.64 2.25
C THR A 97 -16.00 20.13 1.15
N TYR A 98 -16.18 18.82 1.02
CA TYR A 98 -17.07 18.23 0.04
C TYR A 98 -18.55 18.54 0.30
N LYS A 99 -18.97 18.61 1.56
CA LYS A 99 -20.36 18.97 1.94
C LYS A 99 -20.65 20.48 1.80
N LEU A 100 -19.66 21.32 2.09
CA LEU A 100 -19.80 22.78 2.13
C LEU A 100 -19.51 23.46 0.79
N THR A 101 -18.66 22.85 -0.03
CA THR A 101 -18.13 23.44 -1.26
C THR A 101 -18.44 22.50 -2.41
N ASP A 102 -18.78 23.04 -3.58
CA ASP A 102 -19.06 22.26 -4.80
C ASP A 102 -17.77 21.75 -5.48
N LYS A 103 -16.84 21.22 -4.67
CA LYS A 103 -15.57 20.66 -5.17
C LYS A 103 -15.82 19.25 -5.67
N ALA A 104 -15.17 18.92 -6.79
CA ALA A 104 -15.27 17.59 -7.36
C ALA A 104 -14.52 16.56 -6.48
N LEU A 105 -15.19 15.46 -6.14
CA LEU A 105 -14.55 14.33 -5.46
C LEU A 105 -14.27 13.22 -6.46
N LEU A 106 -12.99 12.92 -6.67
CA LEU A 106 -12.49 11.94 -7.63
C LEU A 106 -11.99 10.69 -6.90
N ASP A 107 -12.67 9.57 -7.13
CA ASP A 107 -12.29 8.26 -6.63
C ASP A 107 -11.47 7.50 -7.67
N VAL A 108 -10.19 7.27 -7.33
CA VAL A 108 -9.22 6.62 -8.21
C VAL A 108 -9.01 5.13 -7.92
N ARG A 109 -9.88 4.52 -7.09
CA ARG A 109 -9.79 3.11 -6.77
C ARG A 109 -10.19 2.22 -7.95
N PRO A 110 -9.62 1.00 -8.06
CA PRO A 110 -10.07 -0.02 -9.00
C PRO A 110 -11.52 -0.43 -8.74
N SER A 111 -12.13 -1.03 -9.77
CA SER A 111 -13.54 -1.43 -9.77
C SER A 111 -13.93 -2.32 -8.57
N ASN A 112 -13.07 -3.27 -8.19
CA ASN A 112 -13.31 -4.21 -7.09
C ASN A 112 -13.51 -3.53 -5.71
N GLU A 113 -12.78 -2.46 -5.43
CA GLU A 113 -12.90 -1.68 -4.18
C GLU A 113 -14.10 -0.74 -4.25
N ARG A 114 -14.32 -0.13 -5.43
CA ARG A 114 -15.42 0.80 -5.68
C ARG A 114 -16.77 0.11 -5.49
N GLN A 115 -16.95 -1.12 -5.98
CA GLN A 115 -18.22 -1.85 -5.90
C GLN A 115 -18.66 -2.16 -4.46
N LYS A 116 -17.72 -2.24 -3.51
CA LYS A 116 -18.02 -2.55 -2.10
C LYS A 116 -18.55 -1.34 -1.34
N ALA A 117 -17.92 -0.19 -1.55
CA ALA A 117 -18.27 1.06 -0.89
C ALA A 117 -17.73 2.26 -1.66
N TRP A 118 -18.52 3.32 -1.79
CA TRP A 118 -18.10 4.59 -2.39
C TRP A 118 -18.74 5.79 -1.70
N VAL A 119 -18.16 6.97 -1.95
CA VAL A 119 -18.72 8.23 -1.45
C VAL A 119 -19.83 8.68 -2.39
N LYS A 120 -21.00 9.00 -1.83
CA LYS A 120 -22.14 9.50 -2.61
C LYS A 120 -21.75 10.74 -3.41
N GLY A 121 -22.14 10.78 -4.69
CA GLY A 121 -21.84 11.90 -5.58
C GLY A 121 -20.38 12.00 -6.06
N SER A 122 -19.51 11.05 -5.67
CA SER A 122 -18.13 11.03 -6.17
C SER A 122 -18.05 10.52 -7.61
N THR A 123 -17.20 11.16 -8.41
CA THR A 123 -16.87 10.72 -9.77
C THR A 123 -15.83 9.61 -9.69
N TRP A 124 -16.08 8.50 -10.39
CA TRP A 124 -15.15 7.38 -10.44
C TRP A 124 -14.36 7.40 -11.75
N ILE A 125 -13.03 7.42 -11.62
CA ILE A 125 -12.08 7.23 -12.73
C ILE A 125 -10.88 6.45 -12.16
N PRO A 126 -10.75 5.15 -12.44
CA PRO A 126 -9.66 4.36 -11.89
C PRO A 126 -8.32 4.74 -12.53
N VAL A 127 -7.27 4.88 -11.71
CA VAL A 127 -5.89 5.02 -12.22
C VAL A 127 -5.37 3.69 -12.78
N PHE A 128 -5.87 2.60 -12.23
CA PHE A 128 -5.59 1.24 -12.67
C PHE A 128 -6.85 0.42 -12.45
N ASP A 129 -7.36 -0.18 -13.50
CA ASP A 129 -8.39 -1.20 -13.39
C ASP A 129 -7.79 -2.54 -13.80
N VAL A 130 -7.97 -3.55 -12.94
CA VAL A 130 -7.64 -4.92 -13.34
C VAL A 130 -8.86 -5.41 -14.07
N ASP A 131 -8.84 -5.34 -15.40
CA ASP A 131 -9.81 -6.08 -16.19
C ASP A 131 -9.71 -7.54 -15.81
N THR A 132 -10.76 -8.06 -15.15
CA THR A 132 -10.85 -9.47 -14.73
C THR A 132 -10.94 -10.41 -15.95
N SER A 133 -10.88 -9.86 -17.17
CA SER A 133 -10.79 -10.58 -18.43
C SER A 133 -9.36 -10.94 -18.86
N VAL A 134 -8.32 -10.70 -18.05
CA VAL A 134 -7.03 -11.37 -18.24
C VAL A 134 -7.12 -12.84 -17.84
N ASP A 135 -7.82 -13.56 -18.70
CA ASP A 135 -7.71 -14.97 -19.03
C ASP A 135 -6.97 -15.81 -17.98
N LEU A 136 -7.76 -16.40 -17.07
CA LEU A 136 -7.34 -17.47 -16.17
C LEU A 136 -6.78 -18.70 -16.93
N GLY A 137 -6.82 -18.70 -18.28
CA GLY A 137 -6.18 -19.65 -19.18
C GLY A 137 -4.82 -19.22 -19.79
N GLY A 138 -4.35 -17.99 -19.58
CA GLY A 138 -3.12 -17.47 -20.20
C GLY A 138 -1.82 -17.73 -19.43
N LEU A 139 -1.92 -18.17 -18.16
CA LEU A 139 -0.81 -18.32 -17.22
C LEU A 139 0.09 -19.56 -17.49
N SER A 140 -0.29 -20.46 -18.40
CA SER A 140 0.50 -21.66 -18.72
C SER A 140 1.49 -21.48 -19.88
N LYS A 141 1.42 -20.40 -20.66
CA LYS A 141 2.26 -20.20 -21.87
C LYS A 141 3.33 -19.09 -21.77
N LYS A 142 3.34 -18.28 -20.72
CA LYS A 142 4.25 -17.11 -20.58
C LYS A 142 5.38 -17.31 -19.56
N VAL A 143 6.03 -18.48 -19.58
CA VAL A 143 7.27 -18.72 -18.81
C VAL A 143 8.52 -18.74 -19.71
N ALA A 144 8.39 -18.62 -21.04
CA ALA A 144 9.54 -18.60 -21.93
C ALA A 144 9.81 -17.20 -22.51
N GLY A 145 10.70 -16.47 -21.85
CA GLY A 145 11.64 -15.50 -22.46
C GLY A 145 11.07 -14.23 -23.10
N GLY A 146 11.27 -13.09 -22.42
CA GLY A 146 11.40 -11.78 -23.09
C GLY A 146 10.26 -10.77 -22.93
N VAL A 147 9.77 -10.50 -21.71
CA VAL A 147 8.65 -9.56 -21.48
C VAL A 147 8.96 -8.49 -20.41
N ALA A 148 10.17 -7.95 -20.37
CA ALA A 148 10.47 -6.78 -19.54
C ALA A 148 10.11 -5.46 -20.27
N ALA A 149 10.44 -5.33 -21.56
CA ALA A 149 10.20 -4.09 -22.31
C ALA A 149 8.72 -3.85 -22.67
N GLN A 150 7.93 -4.91 -22.87
CA GLN A 150 6.50 -4.79 -23.22
C GLN A 150 5.62 -4.39 -22.02
N HIS A 151 6.10 -4.59 -20.78
CA HIS A 151 5.34 -4.28 -19.57
C HIS A 151 5.32 -2.77 -19.25
N CYS A 152 6.38 -2.05 -19.61
CA CYS A 152 6.48 -0.59 -19.42
C CYS A 152 5.53 0.20 -20.34
N HIS A 153 5.26 -0.31 -21.55
CA HIS A 153 4.33 0.34 -22.49
C HIS A 153 2.87 0.31 -21.99
N LEU A 154 2.44 -0.82 -21.42
CA LEU A 154 1.08 -0.98 -20.91
C LEU A 154 0.79 -0.04 -19.72
N ILE A 155 1.75 0.10 -18.80
CA ILE A 155 1.62 1.01 -17.64
C ILE A 155 1.52 2.48 -18.11
N ASN A 156 2.28 2.87 -19.14
CA ASN A 156 2.28 4.23 -19.66
C ASN A 156 1.04 4.56 -20.53
N GLU A 157 0.36 3.55 -21.07
CA GLU A 157 -0.90 3.71 -21.81
C GLU A 157 -2.09 3.82 -20.85
N ILE A 158 -2.12 3.00 -19.79
CA ILE A 158 -3.11 3.11 -18.71
C ILE A 158 -3.06 4.49 -18.03
N ALA A 159 -1.86 5.01 -17.76
CA ALA A 159 -1.67 6.33 -17.17
C ALA A 159 -2.17 7.47 -18.08
N ARG A 160 -1.95 7.38 -19.40
CA ARG A 160 -2.44 8.38 -20.36
C ARG A 160 -3.96 8.37 -20.47
N ASN A 161 -4.57 7.18 -20.45
CA ASN A 161 -6.03 7.04 -20.48
C ASN A 161 -6.70 7.65 -19.25
N PHE A 162 -6.05 7.62 -18.07
CA PHE A 162 -6.58 8.24 -16.86
C PHE A 162 -6.69 9.76 -16.99
N VAL A 163 -5.60 10.44 -17.40
CA VAL A 163 -5.58 11.90 -17.51
C VAL A 163 -6.60 12.40 -18.53
N GLN A 164 -6.71 11.72 -19.69
CA GLN A 164 -7.68 12.10 -20.72
C GLN A 164 -9.13 12.02 -20.20
N GLN A 165 -9.49 10.95 -19.48
CA GLN A 165 -10.82 10.82 -18.89
C GLN A 165 -11.13 11.91 -17.85
N VAL A 166 -10.10 12.39 -17.13
CA VAL A 166 -10.25 13.49 -16.18
C VAL A 166 -10.42 14.81 -16.92
N GLU A 167 -9.61 15.08 -17.96
CA GLU A 167 -9.70 16.30 -18.78
C GLU A 167 -11.03 16.41 -19.54
N GLU A 168 -11.65 15.29 -19.92
CA GLU A 168 -12.97 15.28 -20.55
C GLU A 168 -14.10 15.68 -19.57
N LYS A 169 -13.93 15.44 -18.27
CA LYS A 169 -14.96 15.71 -17.24
C LYS A 169 -14.73 16.99 -16.46
N PHE A 170 -13.48 17.42 -16.30
CA PHE A 170 -13.09 18.53 -15.44
C PHE A 170 -12.19 19.51 -16.17
N SER A 171 -12.40 20.80 -15.95
CA SER A 171 -11.46 21.83 -16.40
C SER A 171 -10.22 21.85 -15.50
N LYS A 172 -9.10 22.36 -16.03
CA LYS A 172 -7.80 22.41 -15.34
C LYS A 172 -7.80 23.30 -14.08
N ASP A 173 -8.72 24.27 -14.05
CA ASP A 173 -8.90 25.20 -12.93
C ASP A 173 -9.82 24.64 -11.83
N THR A 174 -10.49 23.52 -12.08
CA THR A 174 -11.44 22.92 -11.12
C THR A 174 -10.73 22.45 -9.86
N ASP A 175 -11.34 22.69 -8.71
CA ASP A 175 -10.91 22.14 -7.43
C ASP A 175 -11.26 20.66 -7.32
N ILE A 176 -10.26 19.78 -7.39
CA ILE A 176 -10.45 18.33 -7.37
C ILE A 176 -9.86 17.73 -6.09
N ILE A 177 -10.69 17.04 -5.32
CA ILE A 177 -10.32 16.24 -4.17
C ILE A 177 -10.11 14.79 -4.63
N LEU A 178 -8.88 14.29 -4.53
CA LEU A 178 -8.54 12.92 -4.90
C LEU A 178 -8.54 12.00 -3.70
N VAL A 179 -9.29 10.90 -3.82
CA VAL A 179 -9.38 9.85 -2.81
C VAL A 179 -9.01 8.49 -3.38
N CYS A 180 -8.29 7.72 -2.57
CA CYS A 180 -8.15 6.28 -2.76
C CYS A 180 -8.26 5.58 -1.40
N GLN A 181 -7.92 4.30 -1.30
CA GLN A 181 -8.01 3.61 -0.01
C GLN A 181 -7.05 4.21 1.03
N LYS A 182 -5.73 4.15 0.76
CA LYS A 182 -4.66 4.51 1.71
C LYS A 182 -4.04 5.89 1.47
N GLY A 183 -4.40 6.54 0.38
CA GLY A 183 -3.83 7.81 -0.08
C GLY A 183 -2.67 7.71 -1.09
N LEU A 184 -2.01 6.55 -1.25
CA LEU A 184 -0.84 6.44 -2.13
C LEU A 184 -1.19 6.52 -3.63
N ARG A 185 -2.23 5.80 -4.07
CA ARG A 185 -2.68 5.85 -5.46
C ARG A 185 -3.19 7.24 -5.87
N SER A 186 -3.88 7.93 -4.96
CA SER A 186 -4.34 9.30 -5.18
C SER A 186 -3.17 10.28 -5.24
N LEU A 187 -2.08 10.07 -4.49
CA LEU A 187 -0.86 10.90 -4.65
C LEU A 187 -0.21 10.73 -6.02
N ALA A 188 -0.08 9.48 -6.48
CA ALA A 188 0.42 9.21 -7.83
C ALA A 188 -0.47 9.84 -8.91
N ALA A 189 -1.80 9.81 -8.71
CA ALA A 189 -2.75 10.48 -9.59
C ALA A 189 -2.59 12.01 -9.55
N CYS A 190 -2.39 12.60 -8.36
CA CYS A 190 -2.12 14.03 -8.24
C CYS A 190 -0.87 14.45 -9.00
N GLU A 191 0.22 13.67 -8.96
CA GLU A 191 1.42 13.95 -9.76
C GLU A 191 1.11 13.95 -11.27
N GLN A 192 0.32 12.99 -11.74
CA GLN A 192 -0.09 12.92 -13.15
C GLN A 192 -0.96 14.10 -13.57
N LEU A 193 -1.95 14.47 -12.77
CA LEU A 193 -2.82 15.63 -13.04
C LEU A 193 -2.05 16.94 -12.94
N TYR A 194 -1.13 17.06 -11.99
CA TYR A 194 -0.26 18.23 -11.87
C TYR A 194 0.60 18.40 -13.14
N ASN A 195 1.17 17.32 -13.64
CA ASN A 195 1.95 17.33 -14.89
C ASN A 195 1.08 17.64 -16.13
N ALA A 196 -0.23 17.35 -16.08
CA ALA A 196 -1.19 17.71 -17.12
C ALA A 196 -1.67 19.18 -17.05
N GLY A 197 -1.29 19.91 -15.99
CA GLY A 197 -1.59 21.33 -15.80
C GLY A 197 -2.79 21.62 -14.90
N PHE A 198 -3.24 20.67 -14.09
CA PHE A 198 -4.26 20.96 -13.07
C PHE A 198 -3.64 21.71 -11.89
N GLU A 199 -4.24 22.84 -11.53
CA GLU A 199 -3.68 23.73 -10.50
C GLU A 199 -4.22 23.43 -9.09
N ASN A 200 -5.49 23.03 -8.99
CA ASN A 200 -6.20 22.92 -7.72
C ASN A 200 -6.42 21.45 -7.31
N LEU A 201 -5.35 20.81 -6.87
CA LEU A 201 -5.36 19.40 -6.44
C LEU A 201 -5.32 19.27 -4.92
N PHE A 202 -6.29 18.54 -4.38
CA PHE A 202 -6.38 18.23 -2.96
C PHE A 202 -6.22 16.73 -2.74
N TRP A 203 -5.22 16.34 -1.94
CA TRP A 203 -4.98 14.96 -1.56
C TRP A 203 -5.49 14.68 -0.15
N VAL A 204 -6.27 13.60 -0.01
CA VAL A 204 -6.75 13.14 1.30
C VAL A 204 -5.73 12.23 1.97
N GLN A 205 -5.17 12.70 3.10
CA GLN A 205 -4.18 11.96 3.86
C GLN A 205 -4.78 10.68 4.45
N GLY A 206 -4.12 9.55 4.21
CA GLY A 206 -4.61 8.23 4.67
C GLY A 206 -5.80 7.69 3.88
N GLY A 207 -6.33 8.44 2.91
CA GLY A 207 -7.45 8.03 2.06
C GLY A 207 -8.74 7.71 2.83
N LEU A 208 -9.61 6.92 2.21
CA LEU A 208 -10.89 6.47 2.78
C LEU A 208 -10.70 5.49 3.95
N GLU A 209 -9.53 4.89 4.12
CA GLU A 209 -9.22 4.04 5.26
C GLU A 209 -9.14 4.83 6.58
N ALA A 210 -8.64 6.06 6.50
CA ALA A 210 -8.52 6.95 7.65
C ALA A 210 -9.82 7.73 7.95
N ALA A 211 -10.80 7.70 7.03
CA ALA A 211 -12.09 8.35 7.21
C ALA A 211 -12.96 7.57 8.22
N GLU A 212 -13.68 8.31 9.06
CA GLU A 212 -14.79 7.75 9.82
C GLU A 212 -16.08 7.76 8.99
N GLU A 213 -17.08 6.98 9.40
CA GLU A 213 -18.34 6.86 8.66
C GLU A 213 -19.15 8.17 8.60
N GLU A 214 -18.86 9.11 9.50
CA GLU A 214 -19.52 10.42 9.59
C GLU A 214 -18.90 11.45 8.63
N ASP A 215 -17.63 11.26 8.25
CA ASP A 215 -16.88 12.23 7.45
C ASP A 215 -17.45 12.28 6.01
N PHE A 216 -17.74 11.12 5.42
CA PHE A 216 -18.28 10.98 4.08
C PHE A 216 -19.58 10.18 4.05
N GLU A 217 -20.54 10.62 3.23
CA GLU A 217 -21.75 9.85 2.98
C GLU A 217 -21.42 8.59 2.16
N ARG A 218 -21.63 7.42 2.77
CA ARG A 218 -21.31 6.12 2.18
C ARG A 218 -22.49 5.53 1.42
N GLU A 219 -22.20 5.04 0.22
CA GLU A 219 -23.05 4.13 -0.53
C GLU A 219 -22.32 2.78 -0.69
N GLY A 220 -23.03 1.67 -0.52
CA GLY A 220 -22.48 0.32 -0.62
C GLY A 220 -22.73 -0.56 0.61
N SER A 221 -22.35 -1.82 0.52
CA SER A 221 -22.64 -2.85 1.53
C SER A 221 -21.63 -2.86 2.68
N GLN A 222 -20.37 -2.48 2.43
CA GLN A 222 -19.28 -2.57 3.40
C GLN A 222 -18.82 -1.18 3.89
N PRO A 223 -18.24 -1.05 5.10
CA PRO A 223 -17.62 0.20 5.54
C PRO A 223 -16.36 0.51 4.74
N PHE A 224 -16.03 1.79 4.58
CA PHE A 224 -14.86 2.23 3.79
C PHE A 224 -13.55 1.56 4.23
N LYS A 225 -13.37 1.33 5.53
CA LYS A 225 -12.20 0.68 6.10
C LYS A 225 -11.98 -0.75 5.60
N LEU A 226 -13.05 -1.47 5.30
CA LEU A 226 -12.98 -2.87 4.85
C LEU A 226 -13.04 -3.01 3.32
N ALA A 227 -13.44 -1.95 2.60
CA ALA A 227 -13.69 -1.99 1.16
C ALA A 227 -12.44 -2.32 0.31
N ALA A 228 -11.22 -2.15 0.82
CA ALA A 228 -10.00 -2.57 0.11
C ALA A 228 -9.48 -3.96 0.48
N ILE A 229 -10.13 -4.63 1.43
CA ILE A 229 -9.75 -5.99 1.79
C ILE A 229 -10.45 -6.91 0.81
N GLY A 230 -9.68 -7.70 0.07
CA GLY A 230 -10.19 -8.66 -0.90
C GLY A 230 -9.50 -10.01 -0.80
N GLY A 231 -10.05 -10.99 -1.51
CA GLY A 231 -9.46 -12.33 -1.66
C GLY A 231 -9.39 -13.11 -0.35
N VAL A 232 -8.32 -13.89 -0.18
CA VAL A 232 -8.11 -14.75 1.00
C VAL A 232 -8.09 -13.98 2.32
N SER A 233 -7.61 -12.72 2.29
CA SER A 233 -7.60 -11.85 3.47
C SER A 233 -9.02 -11.52 3.94
N GLU A 234 -9.93 -11.25 3.00
CA GLU A 234 -11.33 -11.00 3.30
C GLU A 234 -11.99 -12.25 3.91
N PHE A 235 -11.68 -13.43 3.34
CA PHE A 235 -12.23 -14.69 3.78
C PHE A 235 -11.79 -15.08 5.20
N PHE A 236 -10.49 -15.03 5.50
CA PHE A 236 -9.95 -15.48 6.79
C PHE A 236 -9.97 -14.44 7.89
N GLY A 237 -10.18 -13.16 7.57
CA GLY A 237 -10.34 -12.13 8.61
C GLY A 237 -9.06 -11.75 9.34
N TRP A 238 -7.88 -12.08 8.81
CA TRP A 238 -6.61 -11.92 9.51
C TRP A 238 -6.08 -10.49 9.59
N THR A 239 -6.69 -9.55 8.85
CA THR A 239 -6.16 -8.20 8.75
C THR A 239 -6.38 -7.44 10.04
N ASP A 240 -5.48 -6.50 10.38
CA ASP A 240 -5.64 -5.69 11.58
C ASP A 240 -6.94 -4.89 11.58
N GLN A 241 -7.41 -4.49 10.39
CA GLN A 241 -8.67 -3.78 10.23
C GLN A 241 -9.89 -4.66 10.53
N GLN A 242 -9.92 -5.88 10.00
CA GLN A 242 -10.99 -6.85 10.32
C GLN A 242 -10.95 -7.26 11.79
N ARG A 243 -9.75 -7.38 12.39
CA ARG A 243 -9.61 -7.68 13.82
C ARG A 243 -10.12 -6.54 14.72
N ARG A 244 -9.86 -5.28 14.33
CA ARG A 244 -10.42 -4.11 15.02
C ARG A 244 -11.94 -4.04 14.87
N GLN A 245 -12.49 -4.38 13.70
CA GLN A 245 -13.94 -4.48 13.50
C GLN A 245 -14.54 -5.63 14.32
N ALA A 246 -13.89 -6.81 14.32
CA ALA A 246 -14.28 -7.97 15.12
C ALA A 246 -14.33 -7.65 16.62
N ALA A 247 -13.40 -6.82 17.10
CA ALA A 247 -13.40 -6.37 18.48
C ALA A 247 -14.62 -5.48 18.81
N LYS A 248 -15.17 -4.76 17.82
CA LYS A 248 -16.38 -3.95 17.98
C LYS A 248 -17.67 -4.78 17.87
N GLU A 249 -17.72 -5.73 16.93
CA GLU A 249 -18.93 -6.55 16.64
C GLU A 249 -19.06 -7.79 17.55
N GLY A 250 -18.02 -8.14 18.30
CA GLY A 250 -18.09 -9.12 19.39
C GLY A 250 -17.84 -10.58 18.97
N LEU A 251 -18.33 -11.50 19.80
CA LEU A 251 -17.96 -12.93 19.78
C LEU A 251 -18.40 -13.66 18.51
N GLY A 252 -19.56 -13.29 17.94
CA GLY A 252 -20.09 -13.90 16.72
C GLY A 252 -19.17 -13.70 15.51
N TYR A 253 -18.66 -12.49 15.32
CA TYR A 253 -17.76 -12.18 14.21
C TYR A 253 -16.42 -12.94 14.32
N ARG A 254 -15.94 -13.15 15.55
CA ARG A 254 -14.73 -13.97 15.81
C ARG A 254 -14.97 -15.45 15.50
N LEU A 255 -16.12 -16.00 15.88
CA LEU A 255 -16.48 -17.39 15.60
C LEU A 255 -16.59 -17.68 14.11
N VAL A 256 -17.08 -16.73 13.30
CA VAL A 256 -17.16 -16.90 11.84
C VAL A 256 -15.78 -17.14 11.23
N PHE A 257 -14.77 -16.34 11.59
CA PHE A 257 -13.41 -16.54 11.07
C PHE A 257 -12.73 -17.78 11.61
N THR A 258 -12.92 -18.10 12.89
CA THR A 258 -12.41 -19.34 13.46
C THR A 258 -13.03 -20.56 12.77
N GLY A 259 -14.34 -20.53 12.50
CA GLY A 259 -15.04 -21.56 11.76
C GLY A 259 -14.52 -21.71 10.33
N ARG A 260 -14.27 -20.61 9.62
CA ARG A 260 -13.66 -20.63 8.27
C ARG A 260 -12.26 -21.24 8.27
N LEU A 261 -11.44 -20.89 9.26
CA LEU A 261 -10.08 -21.43 9.39
C LEU A 261 -10.11 -22.95 9.68
N VAL A 262 -10.93 -23.37 10.65
CA VAL A 262 -11.09 -24.80 10.99
C VAL A 262 -11.63 -25.58 9.79
N GLY A 263 -12.62 -25.04 9.07
CA GLY A 263 -13.16 -25.66 7.86
C GLY A 263 -12.10 -25.82 6.77
N ALA A 264 -11.24 -24.83 6.56
CA ALA A 264 -10.14 -24.91 5.60
C ALA A 264 -9.12 -26.00 5.99
N LEU A 265 -8.79 -26.14 7.27
CA LEU A 265 -7.91 -27.20 7.77
C LEU A 265 -8.51 -28.59 7.54
N VAL A 266 -9.79 -28.78 7.89
CA VAL A 266 -10.50 -30.05 7.68
C VAL A 266 -10.54 -30.41 6.19
N LEU A 267 -10.76 -29.43 5.31
CA LEU A 267 -10.76 -29.66 3.87
C LEU A 267 -9.37 -30.04 3.34
N LEU A 268 -8.32 -29.41 3.85
CA LEU A 268 -6.94 -29.73 3.48
C LEU A 268 -6.54 -31.15 3.93
N ASP A 269 -6.94 -31.54 5.14
CA ASP A 269 -6.75 -32.91 5.64
C ASP A 269 -7.52 -33.93 4.79
N ALA A 270 -8.77 -33.62 4.43
CA ALA A 270 -9.58 -34.49 3.57
C ALA A 270 -8.95 -34.65 2.17
N LEU A 271 -8.43 -33.56 1.59
CA LEU A 271 -7.71 -33.60 0.31
C LEU A 271 -6.42 -34.40 0.41
N PHE A 272 -5.66 -34.25 1.50
CA PHE A 272 -4.43 -34.99 1.74
C PHE A 272 -4.69 -36.49 1.88
N LEU A 273 -5.68 -36.87 2.69
CA LEU A 273 -6.11 -38.27 2.84
C LEU A 273 -6.67 -38.85 1.53
N GLY A 274 -7.43 -38.06 0.78
CA GLY A 274 -7.92 -38.43 -0.55
C GLY A 274 -6.78 -38.69 -1.54
N ALA A 275 -5.79 -37.80 -1.60
CA ALA A 275 -4.62 -37.95 -2.46
C ALA A 275 -3.82 -39.22 -2.14
N GLN A 276 -3.63 -39.53 -0.84
CA GLN A 276 -2.98 -40.77 -0.41
C GLN A 276 -3.75 -42.03 -0.82
N ARG A 277 -5.09 -41.97 -0.89
CA ARG A 277 -5.94 -43.09 -1.32
C ARG A 277 -5.98 -43.26 -2.85
N ILE A 278 -5.86 -42.16 -3.60
CA ILE A 278 -5.93 -42.16 -5.07
C ILE A 278 -4.59 -42.54 -5.71
N GLY A 279 -3.46 -42.21 -5.08
CA GLY A 279 -2.12 -42.57 -5.58
C GLY A 279 -1.96 -44.06 -5.93
N PRO A 280 -2.30 -44.99 -5.02
CA PRO A 280 -2.26 -46.43 -5.29
C PRO A 280 -3.23 -46.88 -6.39
N LEU A 281 -4.44 -46.30 -6.45
CA LEU A 281 -5.46 -46.63 -7.45
C LEU A 281 -5.06 -46.20 -8.87
N LEU A 282 -4.36 -45.07 -9.01
CA LEU A 282 -3.82 -44.62 -10.30
C LEU A 282 -2.67 -45.50 -10.79
N GLN A 283 -1.87 -46.09 -9.88
CA GLN A 283 -0.82 -47.03 -10.24
C GLN A 283 -1.39 -48.35 -10.78
N GLU A 284 -2.50 -48.84 -10.23
CA GLU A 284 -3.20 -50.02 -10.75
C GLU A 284 -3.76 -49.78 -12.16
N MET A 285 -4.34 -48.61 -12.42
CA MET A 285 -4.87 -48.26 -13.75
C MET A 285 -3.79 -48.06 -14.84
N GLN A 286 -2.56 -47.71 -14.46
CA GLN A 286 -1.43 -47.58 -15.41
C GLN A 286 -0.72 -48.91 -15.71
N SER A 287 -1.01 -49.96 -14.93
CA SER A 287 -0.42 -51.29 -15.09
C SER A 287 -1.19 -52.23 -16.04
N HIS A 288 -2.28 -51.74 -16.65
CA HIS A 288 -3.06 -52.39 -17.70
C HIS A 288 -2.90 -51.68 -19.05
#